data_AF-A0AAV0U7U8-F1
#
_entry.id   AF-A0AAV0U7U8-F1
#
_cell.length_a   1.000
_cell.length_b   1.000
_cell.length_c   1.000
_cell.angle_alpha   90.00
_cell.angle_beta   90.00
_cell.angle_gamma   90.00
#
_symmetry.space_group_name_H-M   'P 1'
#
loop_
_entity.id
_entity.type
_entity.pdbx_description
1 polymer ?
#
loop_
_entity_poly.entity_id
_entity_poly.type
_entity_poly.pdbx_seq_one_letter_code
_entity_poly.pdbx_strand_id
1 'polypeptide(L)'
;MSFPAGKAPERKTLFKKGIDADESRRSRLETTVQIRKTIKEDRINQRRRMAPEDSRAAATPAADDAAGELTLAQRLSELPQMVAGVQSSDAAVQLEAVTKFRKLLSIERNPPIKEVIDTGVVPTFVQFLQREDFPTLQFEAAWALTNIASGTSVDTEVVINHGAVPIFCQLLLSTNDDVREQAVWALGNIAGDSIECRDMVLRCGALRPLMQQLTENSKPTMLRNATWTLSNFCRGKPQPQFELVAPALPTLGQLIYTHDEEVLTDACWALSYLSDGSNKKIQAVIEAGVCRRIVELLMHHSFSVQTPALRTVGNIVTGDDLQTQVIINLNALPCLRALLESPKKGIRKEACWTLSNITAGNQEQIQFIMMADIFPTLIGFLSTAEFDIRKEAAWAVSNATSGGSVEQIMHLVSLGCIKPLCDLLEVKDAKVVIVALEGLENILRAGEQQKTNDINDVATMIDEADGVSKIQALQYHANEDIYVKSMKIVEAYFNGEEDAEDSLAPDADANAQQFQFGTSSDQPTMFQFGQN
;
A
#
# COMPACT_ATOMS: atom_id res chain seq x y z
N MET A 1 -18.37 50.02 -29.85
CA MET A 1 -17.65 48.78 -30.23
C MET A 1 -16.17 49.05 -30.12
N SER A 2 -15.54 48.54 -29.07
CA SER A 2 -14.09 48.54 -28.87
C SER A 2 -13.81 47.47 -27.82
N PHE A 3 -13.18 46.37 -28.23
CA PHE A 3 -12.71 45.32 -27.33
C PHE A 3 -11.31 45.67 -26.85
N PRO A 4 -10.95 45.40 -25.57
CA PRO A 4 -9.63 45.69 -25.05
C PRO A 4 -8.60 44.61 -25.40
N ALA A 5 -7.35 45.05 -25.52
CA ALA A 5 -6.16 44.29 -25.90
C ALA A 5 -5.87 43.08 -25.01
N GLY A 6 -5.70 41.91 -25.63
CA GLY A 6 -5.19 40.71 -24.98
C GLY A 6 -3.67 40.78 -24.80
N LYS A 7 -3.20 40.57 -23.57
CA LYS A 7 -1.78 40.39 -23.23
C LYS A 7 -1.25 39.10 -23.86
N ALA A 8 -0.11 39.21 -24.55
CA ALA A 8 0.66 38.06 -25.01
C ALA A 8 1.20 37.26 -23.80
N PRO A 9 1.20 35.91 -23.84
CA PRO A 9 1.82 35.12 -22.78
C PRO A 9 3.34 35.17 -22.88
N GLU A 10 3.98 35.51 -21.76
CA GLU A 10 5.42 35.50 -21.57
C GLU A 10 5.99 34.09 -21.82
N ARG A 11 6.93 34.02 -22.76
CA ARG A 11 7.69 32.84 -23.13
C ARG A 11 8.62 32.45 -21.97
N LYS A 12 8.18 31.53 -21.11
CA LYS A 12 9.05 30.93 -20.09
C LYS A 12 10.10 30.05 -20.79
N THR A 13 11.35 30.50 -20.75
CA THR A 13 12.53 29.72 -21.09
C THR A 13 12.61 28.48 -20.18
N LEU A 14 12.26 27.32 -20.71
CA LEU A 14 12.37 26.02 -20.05
C LEU A 14 13.83 25.55 -20.12
N PHE A 15 14.66 25.99 -19.18
CA PHE A 15 15.77 25.16 -18.71
C PHE A 15 15.26 24.38 -17.50
N LYS A 16 14.66 23.21 -17.74
CA LYS A 16 14.38 22.24 -16.67
C LYS A 16 15.53 21.23 -16.66
N LYS A 17 16.34 21.29 -15.59
CA LYS A 17 17.06 20.13 -15.06
C LYS A 17 16.08 18.94 -14.98
N GLY A 18 16.59 17.73 -15.18
CA GLY A 18 15.83 16.49 -15.10
C GLY A 18 14.93 16.42 -13.86
N ILE A 19 13.84 15.67 -14.00
CA ILE A 19 12.78 15.48 -13.00
C ILE A 19 13.41 15.23 -11.62
N ASP A 20 12.95 16.00 -10.63
CA ASP A 20 13.40 15.91 -9.24
C ASP A 20 13.00 14.53 -8.68
N ALA A 21 13.90 13.84 -7.99
CA ALA A 21 13.61 12.54 -7.36
C ALA A 21 12.38 12.62 -6.44
N ASP A 22 12.18 13.80 -5.83
CA ASP A 22 11.00 14.16 -5.06
C ASP A 22 9.70 14.20 -5.89
N GLU A 23 9.75 14.62 -7.16
CA GLU A 23 8.59 14.69 -8.07
C GLU A 23 8.11 13.28 -8.47
N SER A 24 9.05 12.35 -8.69
CA SER A 24 8.74 10.92 -8.96
C SER A 24 8.09 10.24 -7.74
N ARG A 25 8.62 10.47 -6.53
CA ARG A 25 8.01 9.99 -5.27
C ARG A 25 6.63 10.62 -5.01
N ARG A 26 6.48 11.93 -5.26
CA ARG A 26 5.22 12.70 -5.00
C ARG A 26 4.08 12.37 -5.96
N SER A 27 4.33 12.26 -7.27
CA SER A 27 3.33 11.87 -8.29
C SER A 27 2.66 10.51 -7.96
N ARG A 28 3.35 9.67 -7.17
CA ARG A 28 2.89 8.35 -6.74
C ARG A 28 2.05 8.35 -5.46
N LEU A 29 2.30 9.25 -4.51
CA LEU A 29 1.43 9.40 -3.33
C LEU A 29 -0.02 9.68 -3.78
N GLU A 30 -0.17 10.56 -4.77
CA GLU A 30 -1.47 10.88 -5.39
C GLU A 30 -2.09 9.65 -6.10
N THR A 31 -1.29 8.85 -6.82
CA THR A 31 -1.78 7.65 -7.52
C THR A 31 -2.14 6.49 -6.58
N THR A 32 -1.40 6.29 -5.48
CA THR A 32 -1.65 5.23 -4.49
C THR A 32 -2.93 5.52 -3.67
N VAL A 33 -3.20 6.81 -3.43
CA VAL A 33 -4.44 7.29 -2.80
C VAL A 33 -5.68 7.00 -3.66
N GLN A 34 -5.56 7.01 -5.00
CA GLN A 34 -6.69 6.75 -5.90
C GLN A 34 -7.06 5.27 -6.10
N ILE A 35 -6.15 4.31 -5.84
CA ILE A 35 -6.30 2.90 -6.29
C ILE A 35 -6.59 1.88 -5.18
N ARG A 36 -6.50 2.24 -3.89
CA ARG A 36 -6.95 1.36 -2.80
C ARG A 36 -8.42 1.61 -2.46
N LYS A 37 -9.33 1.19 -3.35
CA LYS A 37 -10.76 1.07 -3.01
C LYS A 37 -10.92 0.04 -1.88
N THR A 38 -11.18 0.57 -0.68
CA THR A 38 -11.92 0.12 0.53
C THR A 38 -12.47 -1.32 0.61
N ILE A 39 -12.76 -1.98 -0.50
CA ILE A 39 -13.58 -3.21 -0.60
C ILE A 39 -12.81 -4.49 -0.22
N LYS A 40 -11.48 -4.54 -0.35
CA LYS A 40 -10.71 -5.77 -0.07
C LYS A 40 -10.34 -5.94 1.42
N GLU A 41 -10.13 -4.84 2.13
CA GLU A 41 -9.79 -4.85 3.56
C GLU A 41 -11.03 -5.09 4.42
N ASP A 42 -12.20 -4.58 4.03
CA ASP A 42 -13.47 -4.83 4.72
C ASP A 42 -13.88 -6.31 4.70
N ARG A 43 -13.52 -7.08 3.65
CA ARG A 43 -13.76 -8.53 3.58
C ARG A 43 -12.84 -9.37 4.48
N ILE A 44 -11.61 -8.92 4.72
CA ILE A 44 -10.70 -9.57 5.69
C ILE A 44 -11.23 -9.34 7.10
N ASN A 45 -11.75 -8.14 7.37
CA ASN A 45 -12.33 -7.81 8.66
C ASN A 45 -13.69 -8.45 8.91
N GLN A 46 -14.55 -8.66 7.90
CA GLN A 46 -15.74 -9.50 8.08
C GLN A 46 -15.40 -10.95 8.47
N ARG A 47 -14.29 -11.51 7.97
CA ARG A 47 -13.81 -12.83 8.38
C ARG A 47 -13.22 -12.83 9.80
N ARG A 48 -12.56 -11.75 10.24
CA ARG A 48 -12.06 -11.59 11.62
C ARG A 48 -13.15 -11.21 12.64
N ARG A 49 -14.20 -10.49 12.20
CA ARG A 49 -15.42 -10.16 12.98
C ARG A 49 -16.19 -11.41 13.43
N MET A 50 -15.93 -12.58 12.83
CA MET A 50 -16.64 -13.83 13.08
C MET A 50 -15.86 -14.87 13.92
N ALA A 51 -14.60 -14.64 14.32
CA ALA A 51 -13.90 -15.50 15.30
C ALA A 51 -12.58 -14.89 15.81
N PRO A 52 -12.33 -15.02 17.12
CA PRO A 52 -11.10 -15.63 17.63
C PRO A 52 -11.43 -17.00 18.23
N GLU A 53 -10.87 -18.08 17.65
CA GLU A 53 -11.06 -19.45 18.17
C GLU A 53 -10.39 -19.66 19.55
N ASP A 54 -9.39 -18.85 19.91
CA ASP A 54 -8.63 -19.04 21.17
C ASP A 54 -9.00 -18.08 22.31
N SER A 55 -9.59 -16.89 22.05
CA SER A 55 -10.15 -16.06 23.13
C SER A 55 -11.39 -16.71 23.77
N ARG A 56 -11.96 -17.71 23.09
CA ARG A 56 -13.02 -18.56 23.62
C ARG A 56 -12.51 -19.55 24.68
N ALA A 57 -11.20 -19.75 24.86
CA ALA A 57 -10.70 -20.67 25.90
C ALA A 57 -10.81 -20.12 27.35
N ALA A 58 -11.02 -18.81 27.52
CA ALA A 58 -11.43 -18.23 28.81
C ALA A 58 -12.95 -18.33 29.04
N ALA A 59 -13.72 -18.60 27.99
CA ALA A 59 -15.07 -19.12 28.12
C ALA A 59 -14.96 -20.64 28.18
N THR A 60 -14.98 -21.22 29.38
CA THR A 60 -15.50 -22.58 29.51
C THR A 60 -16.73 -22.67 28.60
N PRO A 61 -16.81 -23.62 27.65
CA PRO A 61 -18.12 -23.99 27.13
C PRO A 61 -18.92 -24.24 28.41
N ALA A 62 -20.05 -23.56 28.57
CA ALA A 62 -20.96 -23.94 29.63
C ALA A 62 -21.22 -25.43 29.42
N ALA A 63 -20.59 -26.26 30.27
CA ALA A 63 -20.77 -27.70 30.29
C ALA A 63 -22.12 -28.06 30.95
N ASP A 64 -23.03 -27.09 31.01
CA ASP A 64 -24.40 -27.17 31.47
C ASP A 64 -25.27 -26.41 30.47
N ASP A 65 -25.71 -27.11 29.43
CA ASP A 65 -27.11 -27.10 29.00
C ASP A 65 -27.27 -28.01 27.77
N ALA A 66 -27.24 -29.32 28.02
CA ALA A 66 -27.92 -30.30 27.17
C ALA A 66 -29.45 -30.29 27.43
N ALA A 67 -30.02 -29.09 27.61
CA ALA A 67 -31.43 -28.87 27.95
C ALA A 67 -32.06 -27.92 26.92
N GLY A 68 -32.50 -28.50 25.79
CA GLY A 68 -33.46 -27.90 24.86
C GLY A 68 -33.00 -26.63 24.13
N GLU A 69 -32.49 -26.77 22.90
CA GLU A 69 -32.28 -25.62 22.02
C GLU A 69 -33.62 -24.93 21.68
N LEU A 70 -33.95 -23.88 22.43
CA LEU A 70 -35.02 -22.95 22.09
C LEU A 70 -34.72 -22.32 20.73
N THR A 71 -35.67 -22.42 19.81
CA THR A 71 -35.63 -21.74 18.50
C THR A 71 -35.52 -20.22 18.67
N LEU A 72 -34.97 -19.51 17.68
CA LEU A 72 -34.87 -18.03 17.71
C LEU A 72 -36.23 -17.38 17.97
N ALA A 73 -37.31 -17.90 17.39
CA ALA A 73 -38.67 -17.42 17.60
C ALA A 73 -39.12 -17.55 19.07
N GLN A 74 -38.76 -18.65 19.75
CA GLN A 74 -39.05 -18.83 21.17
C GLN A 74 -38.25 -17.84 22.01
N ARG A 75 -36.96 -17.63 21.73
CA ARG A 75 -36.15 -16.64 22.45
C ARG A 75 -36.66 -15.21 22.27
N LEU A 76 -37.13 -14.86 21.07
CA LEU A 76 -37.72 -13.54 20.79
C LEU A 76 -39.05 -13.34 21.52
N SER A 77 -39.81 -14.40 21.81
CA SER A 77 -41.05 -14.31 22.59
C SER A 77 -40.82 -13.92 24.06
N GLU A 78 -39.60 -14.11 24.58
CA GLU A 78 -39.21 -13.75 25.94
C GLU A 78 -38.80 -12.27 26.08
N LEU A 79 -38.62 -11.53 24.97
CA LEU A 79 -38.20 -10.13 24.99
C LEU A 79 -39.00 -9.25 25.94
N PRO A 80 -40.35 -9.30 25.99
CA PRO A 80 -41.12 -8.47 26.92
C PRO A 80 -40.79 -8.74 28.39
N GLN A 81 -40.53 -10.00 28.75
CA GLN A 81 -40.15 -10.37 30.12
C GLN A 81 -38.72 -9.92 30.43
N MET A 82 -37.81 -10.02 29.46
CA MET A 82 -36.44 -9.51 29.59
C MET A 82 -36.42 -7.99 29.78
N VAL A 83 -37.23 -7.24 29.02
CA VAL A 83 -37.39 -5.79 29.18
C VAL A 83 -37.89 -5.45 30.60
N ALA A 84 -38.91 -6.16 31.08
CA ALA A 84 -39.41 -5.97 32.44
C ALA A 84 -38.34 -6.28 33.50
N GLY A 85 -37.51 -7.30 33.27
CA GLY A 85 -36.40 -7.65 34.16
C GLY A 85 -35.31 -6.57 34.20
N VAL A 86 -34.96 -5.99 33.05
CA VAL A 86 -34.03 -4.84 32.95
C VAL A 86 -34.57 -3.61 33.69
N GLN A 87 -35.89 -3.41 33.71
CA GLN A 87 -36.54 -2.29 34.41
C GLN A 87 -36.84 -2.57 35.90
N SER A 88 -36.54 -3.78 36.39
CA SER A 88 -36.73 -4.15 37.79
C SER A 88 -35.87 -3.29 38.72
N SER A 89 -36.31 -3.12 39.97
CA SER A 89 -35.48 -2.53 41.03
C SER A 89 -34.51 -3.54 41.67
N ASP A 90 -34.69 -4.84 41.39
CA ASP A 90 -33.83 -5.91 41.91
C ASP A 90 -32.60 -6.10 41.02
N ALA A 91 -31.41 -5.91 41.60
CA ALA A 91 -30.13 -6.03 40.91
C ALA A 91 -29.88 -7.44 40.33
N ALA A 92 -30.32 -8.50 41.01
CA ALA A 92 -30.16 -9.87 40.51
C ALA A 92 -31.04 -10.11 39.27
N VAL A 93 -32.26 -9.57 39.28
CA VAL A 93 -33.18 -9.65 38.13
C VAL A 93 -32.67 -8.82 36.96
N GLN A 94 -32.11 -7.63 37.22
CA GLN A 94 -31.44 -6.82 36.19
C GLN A 94 -30.30 -7.60 35.53
N LEU A 95 -29.42 -8.21 36.34
CA LEU A 95 -28.29 -9.00 35.84
C LEU A 95 -28.77 -10.17 34.97
N GLU A 96 -29.72 -10.97 35.47
CA GLU A 96 -30.25 -12.12 34.72
C GLU A 96 -30.81 -11.68 33.35
N ALA A 97 -31.57 -10.58 33.33
CA ALA A 97 -32.18 -10.06 32.12
C ALA A 97 -31.13 -9.55 31.10
N VAL A 98 -30.12 -8.81 31.56
CA VAL A 98 -29.03 -8.33 30.68
C VAL A 98 -28.20 -9.51 30.15
N THR A 99 -27.90 -10.50 30.99
CA THR A 99 -27.21 -11.73 30.55
C THR A 99 -28.01 -12.45 29.46
N LYS A 100 -29.34 -12.51 29.55
CA LYS A 100 -30.20 -13.06 28.49
C LYS A 100 -30.10 -12.24 27.20
N PHE A 101 -30.12 -10.91 27.28
CA PHE A 101 -29.94 -10.03 26.12
C PHE A 101 -28.59 -10.24 25.45
N ARG A 102 -27.49 -10.27 26.22
CA ARG A 102 -26.17 -10.57 25.67
C ARG A 102 -26.14 -11.95 25.01
N LYS A 103 -26.72 -12.99 25.63
CA LYS A 103 -26.81 -14.37 25.06
C LYS A 103 -27.54 -14.37 23.72
N LEU A 104 -28.63 -13.62 23.62
CA LEU A 104 -29.40 -13.47 22.38
C LEU A 104 -28.59 -12.75 21.30
N LEU A 105 -27.83 -11.72 21.65
CA LEU A 105 -26.99 -10.95 20.73
C LEU A 105 -25.69 -11.68 20.31
N SER A 106 -25.26 -12.69 21.05
CA SER A 106 -24.07 -13.50 20.72
C SER A 106 -24.34 -14.66 19.75
N ILE A 107 -25.55 -14.76 19.16
CA ILE A 107 -25.88 -15.80 18.18
C ILE A 107 -24.99 -15.61 16.93
N GLU A 108 -24.28 -16.67 16.53
CA GLU A 108 -23.24 -16.59 15.48
C GLU A 108 -23.75 -16.14 14.11
N ARG A 109 -25.00 -16.48 13.77
CA ARG A 109 -25.60 -16.15 12.47
C ARG A 109 -26.84 -15.31 12.66
N ASN A 110 -26.81 -14.10 12.11
CA ASN A 110 -27.92 -13.14 12.13
C ASN A 110 -28.48 -12.92 13.55
N PRO A 111 -27.67 -12.37 14.48
CA PRO A 111 -28.18 -11.98 15.79
C PRO A 111 -29.31 -10.94 15.61
N PRO A 112 -30.37 -10.99 16.44
CA PRO A 112 -31.54 -10.13 16.31
C PRO A 112 -31.27 -8.73 16.90
N ILE A 113 -30.27 -8.02 16.35
CA ILE A 113 -29.81 -6.72 16.84
C ILE A 113 -30.93 -5.69 16.75
N LYS A 114 -31.62 -5.65 15.61
CA LYS A 114 -32.71 -4.71 15.36
C LYS A 114 -33.85 -4.91 16.34
N GLU A 115 -34.26 -6.15 16.57
CA GLU A 115 -35.34 -6.51 17.49
C GLU A 115 -34.99 -6.08 18.92
N VAL A 116 -33.73 -6.25 19.35
CA VAL A 116 -33.26 -5.78 20.66
C VAL A 116 -33.27 -4.25 20.74
N ILE A 117 -32.79 -3.54 19.70
CA ILE A 117 -32.84 -2.08 19.65
C ILE A 117 -34.29 -1.57 19.73
N ASP A 118 -35.20 -2.18 18.98
CA ASP A 118 -36.62 -1.80 18.90
C ASP A 118 -37.35 -1.99 20.25
N THR A 119 -36.80 -2.78 21.19
CA THR A 119 -37.32 -2.88 22.57
C THR A 119 -37.04 -1.65 23.45
N GLY A 120 -36.11 -0.78 23.05
CA GLY A 120 -35.76 0.43 23.81
C GLY A 120 -34.85 0.22 25.03
N VAL A 121 -34.17 -0.93 25.14
CA VAL A 121 -33.30 -1.26 26.29
C VAL A 121 -31.89 -0.63 26.24
N VAL A 122 -31.46 -0.13 25.09
CA VAL A 122 -30.11 0.46 24.90
C VAL A 122 -29.80 1.57 25.91
N PRO A 123 -30.66 2.59 26.14
CA PRO A 123 -30.40 3.60 27.18
C PRO A 123 -30.17 2.98 28.56
N THR A 124 -30.90 1.92 28.92
CA THR A 124 -30.74 1.25 30.22
C THR A 124 -29.43 0.47 30.30
N PHE A 125 -28.99 -0.19 29.22
CA PHE A 125 -27.66 -0.80 29.19
C PHE A 125 -26.56 0.25 29.36
N VAL A 126 -26.70 1.43 28.76
CA VAL A 126 -25.76 2.53 28.96
C VAL A 126 -25.76 3.02 30.42
N GLN A 127 -26.92 3.08 31.08
CA GLN A 127 -26.99 3.38 32.52
C GLN A 127 -26.29 2.31 33.36
N PHE A 128 -26.43 1.02 33.00
CA PHE A 128 -25.75 -0.08 33.70
C PHE A 128 -24.24 -0.04 33.59
N LEU A 129 -23.67 0.56 32.54
CA LEU A 129 -22.22 0.81 32.46
C LEU A 129 -21.70 1.69 33.60
N GLN A 130 -22.55 2.52 34.23
CA GLN A 130 -22.17 3.43 35.30
C GLN A 130 -22.28 2.81 36.71
N ARG A 131 -22.69 1.55 36.82
CA ARG A 131 -22.84 0.83 38.10
C ARG A 131 -21.51 0.29 38.60
N GLU A 132 -20.61 1.17 39.03
CA GLU A 132 -19.29 0.81 39.59
C GLU A 132 -19.39 -0.13 40.79
N ASP A 133 -20.51 -0.09 41.52
CA ASP A 133 -20.84 -0.98 42.63
C ASP A 133 -21.17 -2.42 42.19
N PHE A 134 -21.42 -2.65 40.89
CA PHE A 134 -21.84 -3.95 40.37
C PHE A 134 -21.12 -4.35 39.06
N PRO A 135 -19.83 -4.74 39.12
CA PRO A 135 -19.01 -4.99 37.94
C PRO A 135 -19.52 -6.08 37.00
N THR A 136 -20.19 -7.12 37.52
CA THR A 136 -20.78 -8.17 36.68
C THR A 136 -21.92 -7.65 35.82
N LEU A 137 -22.73 -6.71 36.33
CA LEU A 137 -23.76 -6.02 35.55
C LEU A 137 -23.14 -5.08 34.52
N GLN A 138 -22.08 -4.34 34.89
CA GLN A 138 -21.32 -3.51 33.95
C GLN A 138 -20.77 -4.34 32.80
N PHE A 139 -20.18 -5.50 33.11
CA PHE A 139 -19.61 -6.42 32.13
C PHE A 139 -20.66 -6.94 31.14
N GLU A 140 -21.79 -7.45 31.62
CA GLU A 140 -22.86 -7.98 30.76
C GLU A 140 -23.49 -6.88 29.90
N ALA A 141 -23.69 -5.68 30.47
CA ALA A 141 -24.21 -4.52 29.73
C ALA A 141 -23.22 -4.04 28.66
N ALA A 142 -21.93 -3.97 29.00
CA ALA A 142 -20.86 -3.64 28.06
C ALA A 142 -20.83 -4.63 26.90
N TRP A 143 -20.92 -5.93 27.18
CA TRP A 143 -20.90 -6.96 26.16
C TRP A 143 -22.15 -6.93 25.26
N ALA A 144 -23.34 -6.72 25.83
CA ALA A 144 -24.54 -6.51 25.03
C ALA A 144 -24.37 -5.34 24.05
N LEU A 145 -23.86 -4.19 24.52
CA LEU A 145 -23.60 -3.02 23.69
C LEU A 145 -22.49 -3.24 22.66
N THR A 146 -21.43 -4.00 22.98
CA THR A 146 -20.38 -4.38 22.02
C THR A 146 -20.94 -5.19 20.86
N ASN A 147 -21.88 -6.12 21.13
CA ASN A 147 -22.52 -6.93 20.09
C ASN A 147 -23.51 -6.12 19.24
N ILE A 148 -24.13 -5.08 19.80
CA ILE A 148 -24.94 -4.14 19.00
C ILE A 148 -24.01 -3.33 18.08
N ALA A 149 -22.91 -2.79 18.62
CA ALA A 149 -21.93 -1.99 17.88
C ALA A 149 -21.09 -2.80 16.87
N SER A 150 -21.19 -4.14 16.84
CA SER A 150 -20.55 -4.97 15.82
C SER A 150 -21.44 -5.20 14.58
N GLY A 151 -22.68 -4.71 14.61
CA GLY A 151 -23.67 -4.83 13.54
C GLY A 151 -23.42 -3.88 12.37
N THR A 152 -24.49 -3.24 11.89
CA THR A 152 -24.42 -2.22 10.84
C THR A 152 -24.06 -0.86 11.44
N SER A 153 -23.65 0.09 10.59
CA SER A 153 -23.34 1.46 11.07
C SER A 153 -24.53 2.15 11.74
N VAL A 154 -25.77 1.79 11.36
CA VAL A 154 -26.99 2.27 12.04
C VAL A 154 -27.08 1.73 13.46
N ASP A 155 -26.73 0.45 13.67
CA ASP A 155 -26.74 -0.16 15.01
C ASP A 155 -25.68 0.46 15.91
N THR A 156 -24.48 0.71 15.37
CA THR A 156 -23.39 1.43 16.03
C THR A 156 -23.81 2.85 16.42
N GLU A 157 -24.49 3.57 15.51
CA GLU A 157 -24.97 4.93 15.76
C GLU A 157 -25.97 4.98 16.93
N VAL A 158 -26.83 3.96 17.07
CA VAL A 158 -27.75 3.86 18.22
C VAL A 158 -26.97 3.84 19.54
N VAL A 159 -25.90 3.05 19.65
CA VAL A 159 -25.06 2.98 20.86
C VAL A 159 -24.38 4.33 21.15
N ILE A 160 -23.90 5.00 20.09
CA ILE A 160 -23.25 6.30 20.17
C ILE A 160 -24.22 7.39 20.64
N ASN A 161 -25.40 7.47 20.03
CA ASN A 161 -26.41 8.50 20.30
C ASN A 161 -26.96 8.43 21.73
N HIS A 162 -26.86 7.27 22.39
CA HIS A 162 -27.19 7.10 23.81
C HIS A 162 -26.02 7.44 24.76
N GLY A 163 -24.89 7.92 24.26
CA GLY A 163 -23.79 8.45 25.08
C GLY A 163 -22.85 7.37 25.65
N ALA A 164 -22.76 6.20 25.02
CA ALA A 164 -21.93 5.10 25.53
C ALA A 164 -20.41 5.37 25.43
N VAL A 165 -19.96 6.13 24.42
CA VAL A 165 -18.51 6.30 24.12
C VAL A 165 -17.71 6.92 25.28
N PRO A 166 -18.12 8.05 25.87
CA PRO A 166 -17.41 8.60 27.03
C PRO A 166 -17.37 7.63 28.22
N ILE A 167 -18.43 6.86 28.43
CA ILE A 167 -18.51 5.90 29.53
C ILE A 167 -17.56 4.73 29.28
N PHE A 168 -17.50 4.19 28.06
CA PHE A 168 -16.50 3.17 27.72
C PHE A 168 -15.07 3.68 27.89
N CYS A 169 -14.79 4.94 27.55
CA CYS A 169 -13.48 5.54 27.80
C CYS A 169 -13.14 5.58 29.29
N GLN A 170 -14.11 5.88 30.17
CA GLN A 170 -13.95 5.81 31.61
C GLN A 170 -13.76 4.37 32.11
N LEU A 171 -14.48 3.40 31.54
CA LEU A 171 -14.39 1.99 31.92
C LEU A 171 -13.02 1.36 31.60
N LEU A 172 -12.21 1.95 30.73
CA LEU A 172 -10.80 1.58 30.56
C LEU A 172 -9.96 1.77 31.84
N LEU A 173 -10.47 2.52 32.82
CA LEU A 173 -9.84 2.74 34.12
C LEU A 173 -10.51 1.94 35.26
N SER A 174 -11.43 1.03 34.93
CA SER A 174 -12.11 0.18 35.92
C SER A 174 -11.12 -0.70 36.69
N THR A 175 -11.38 -0.91 37.98
CA THR A 175 -10.61 -1.85 38.80
C THR A 175 -10.86 -3.31 38.41
N ASN A 176 -11.93 -3.59 37.67
CA ASN A 176 -12.27 -4.93 37.19
C ASN A 176 -11.69 -5.19 35.78
N ASP A 177 -10.85 -6.21 35.67
CA ASP A 177 -10.15 -6.57 34.43
C ASP A 177 -11.10 -6.90 33.27
N ASP A 178 -12.16 -7.66 33.54
CA ASP A 178 -13.09 -8.13 32.51
C ASP A 178 -13.93 -6.95 31.96
N VAL A 179 -14.29 -6.01 32.83
CA VAL A 179 -14.95 -4.75 32.43
C VAL A 179 -14.02 -3.90 31.56
N ARG A 180 -12.72 -3.78 31.93
CA ARG A 180 -11.74 -3.06 31.09
C ARG A 180 -11.62 -3.73 29.71
N GLU A 181 -11.52 -5.05 29.67
CA GLU A 181 -11.35 -5.80 28.42
C GLU A 181 -12.57 -5.63 27.50
N GLN A 182 -13.77 -5.67 28.08
CA GLN A 182 -15.00 -5.48 27.32
C GLN A 182 -15.13 -4.03 26.81
N ALA A 183 -14.69 -3.04 27.59
CA ALA A 183 -14.66 -1.64 27.16
C ALA A 183 -13.67 -1.41 26.02
N VAL A 184 -12.49 -2.03 26.07
CA VAL A 184 -11.52 -2.05 24.95
C VAL A 184 -12.19 -2.57 23.69
N TRP A 185 -12.84 -3.74 23.77
CA TRP A 185 -13.48 -4.36 22.61
C TRP A 185 -14.62 -3.50 22.03
N ALA A 186 -15.46 -2.93 22.89
CA ALA A 186 -16.51 -1.99 22.48
C ALA A 186 -15.96 -0.80 21.70
N LEU A 187 -14.92 -0.14 22.23
CA LEU A 187 -14.28 1.00 21.57
C LEU A 187 -13.60 0.62 20.26
N GLY A 188 -13.03 -0.59 20.17
CA GLY A 188 -12.47 -1.11 18.93
C GLY A 188 -13.52 -1.33 17.84
N ASN A 189 -14.70 -1.86 18.18
CA ASN A 189 -15.82 -1.98 17.23
C ASN A 189 -16.30 -0.61 16.76
N ILE A 190 -16.52 0.32 17.69
CA ILE A 190 -16.99 1.67 17.38
C ILE A 190 -15.97 2.41 16.50
N ALA A 191 -14.69 2.43 16.87
CA ALA A 191 -13.66 3.08 16.06
C ALA A 191 -13.44 2.39 14.71
N GLY A 192 -13.74 1.09 14.60
CA GLY A 192 -13.61 0.32 13.37
C GLY A 192 -14.79 0.45 12.41
N ASP A 193 -15.89 1.11 12.80
CA ASP A 193 -17.09 1.29 11.97
C ASP A 193 -16.87 2.36 10.88
N SER A 194 -16.45 3.56 11.28
CA SER A 194 -16.29 4.70 10.40
C SER A 194 -15.25 5.69 10.91
N ILE A 195 -14.81 6.60 10.03
CA ILE A 195 -13.81 7.63 10.32
C ILE A 195 -14.32 8.61 11.38
N GLU A 196 -15.61 8.93 11.31
CA GLU A 196 -16.32 9.80 12.25
C GLU A 196 -16.36 9.17 13.64
N CYS A 197 -16.64 7.87 13.72
CA CYS A 197 -16.64 7.12 14.98
C CYS A 197 -15.24 7.01 15.59
N ARG A 198 -14.22 6.69 14.78
CA ARG A 198 -12.81 6.69 15.19
C ARG A 198 -12.41 8.03 15.81
N ASP A 199 -12.66 9.14 15.10
CA ASP A 199 -12.24 10.46 15.56
C ASP A 199 -13.01 10.90 16.80
N MET A 200 -14.28 10.50 16.95
CA MET A 200 -15.04 10.73 18.17
C MET A 200 -14.43 9.99 19.37
N VAL A 201 -14.11 8.70 19.23
CA VAL A 201 -13.45 7.91 20.28
C VAL A 201 -12.11 8.54 20.70
N LEU A 202 -11.30 9.00 19.72
CA LEU A 202 -10.05 9.70 19.99
C LEU A 202 -10.28 11.04 20.72
N ARG A 203 -11.27 11.83 20.30
CA ARG A 203 -11.63 13.11 20.96
C ARG A 203 -12.14 12.91 22.39
N CYS A 204 -12.73 11.76 22.70
CA CYS A 204 -13.09 11.37 24.07
C CYS A 204 -11.89 10.95 24.93
N GLY A 205 -10.65 10.98 24.41
CA GLY A 205 -9.44 10.73 25.18
C GLY A 205 -9.12 9.25 25.39
N ALA A 206 -9.67 8.35 24.57
CA ALA A 206 -9.54 6.91 24.74
C ALA A 206 -8.09 6.37 24.63
N LEU A 207 -7.20 7.06 23.90
CA LEU A 207 -5.87 6.52 23.59
C LEU A 207 -5.04 6.24 24.85
N ARG A 208 -4.94 7.19 25.77
CA ARG A 208 -4.06 7.05 26.94
C ARG A 208 -4.53 5.94 27.88
N PRO A 209 -5.82 5.85 28.26
CA PRO A 209 -6.32 4.72 29.03
C PRO A 209 -6.17 3.37 28.30
N LEU A 210 -6.34 3.33 26.97
CA LEU A 210 -6.11 2.11 26.19
C LEU A 210 -4.65 1.65 26.28
N MET A 211 -3.70 2.58 26.12
CA MET A 211 -2.27 2.27 26.22
C MET A 211 -1.86 1.75 27.60
N GLN A 212 -2.55 2.13 28.68
CA GLN A 212 -2.32 1.58 30.02
C GLN A 212 -2.68 0.10 30.15
N GLN A 213 -3.43 -0.45 29.20
CA GLN A 213 -3.77 -1.88 29.15
C GLN A 213 -2.72 -2.72 28.40
N LEU A 214 -1.74 -2.07 27.74
CA LEU A 214 -0.71 -2.71 26.93
C LEU A 214 0.60 -2.80 27.73
N THR A 215 0.61 -3.68 28.73
CA THR A 215 1.77 -3.93 29.60
C THR A 215 2.23 -5.38 29.51
N GLU A 216 3.47 -5.68 29.90
CA GLU A 216 4.00 -7.05 29.93
C GLU A 216 3.20 -8.00 30.84
N ASN A 217 2.51 -7.45 31.84
CA ASN A 217 1.70 -8.22 32.79
C ASN A 217 0.24 -8.41 32.33
N SER A 218 -0.15 -7.82 31.21
CA SER A 218 -1.51 -7.92 30.69
C SER A 218 -1.80 -9.33 30.19
N LYS A 219 -3.02 -9.82 30.41
CA LYS A 219 -3.46 -11.12 29.87
C LYS A 219 -3.32 -11.12 28.33
N PRO A 220 -3.00 -12.27 27.70
CA PRO A 220 -2.90 -12.35 26.24
C PRO A 220 -4.16 -11.86 25.50
N THR A 221 -5.36 -12.17 26.02
CA THR A 221 -6.63 -11.73 25.43
C THR A 221 -6.78 -10.21 25.44
N MET A 222 -6.44 -9.56 26.57
CA MET A 222 -6.37 -8.11 26.69
C MET A 222 -5.37 -7.51 25.69
N LEU A 223 -4.15 -8.08 25.58
CA LEU A 223 -3.14 -7.59 24.64
C LEU A 223 -3.63 -7.64 23.18
N ARG A 224 -4.26 -8.75 22.77
CA ARG A 224 -4.86 -8.89 21.43
C ARG A 224 -5.94 -7.84 21.20
N ASN A 225 -6.91 -7.75 22.11
CA ASN A 225 -8.03 -6.82 22.00
C ASN A 225 -7.59 -5.35 22.00
N ALA A 226 -6.64 -4.99 22.87
CA ALA A 226 -6.14 -3.62 22.96
C ALA A 226 -5.27 -3.24 21.77
N THR A 227 -4.46 -4.17 21.25
CA THR A 227 -3.64 -3.92 20.05
C THR A 227 -4.51 -3.79 18.80
N TRP A 228 -5.54 -4.64 18.67
CA TRP A 228 -6.53 -4.53 17.60
C TRP A 228 -7.28 -3.19 17.66
N THR A 229 -7.72 -2.79 18.85
CA THR A 229 -8.40 -1.50 19.05
C THR A 229 -7.49 -0.32 18.73
N LEU A 230 -6.22 -0.38 19.14
CA LEU A 230 -5.22 0.64 18.83
C LEU A 230 -4.95 0.74 17.31
N SER A 231 -4.97 -0.39 16.61
CA SER A 231 -4.89 -0.42 15.14
C SER A 231 -6.07 0.30 14.50
N ASN A 232 -7.29 0.09 14.98
CA ASN A 232 -8.47 0.82 14.50
C ASN A 232 -8.39 2.33 14.79
N PHE A 233 -7.79 2.74 15.93
CA PHE A 233 -7.57 4.17 16.21
C PHE A 233 -6.64 4.83 15.19
N CYS A 234 -5.71 4.07 14.59
CA CYS A 234 -4.77 4.57 13.59
C CYS A 234 -5.30 4.47 12.14
N ARG A 235 -6.36 3.68 11.91
CA ARG A 235 -6.85 3.29 10.58
C ARG A 235 -7.70 4.37 9.91
N GLY A 236 -7.78 4.35 8.58
CA GLY A 236 -8.77 5.09 7.78
C GLY A 236 -8.19 6.23 6.93
N LYS A 237 -8.92 6.62 5.87
CA LYS A 237 -8.58 7.76 4.98
C LYS A 237 -9.82 8.65 4.77
N PRO A 238 -9.81 9.93 5.21
CA PRO A 238 -8.68 10.66 5.80
C PRO A 238 -8.17 10.06 7.13
N GLN A 239 -6.86 10.21 7.34
CA GLN A 239 -6.16 9.70 8.51
C GLN A 239 -6.56 10.46 9.78
N PRO A 240 -6.44 9.85 10.98
CA PRO A 240 -6.64 10.58 12.23
C PRO A 240 -5.60 11.70 12.35
N GLN A 241 -5.91 12.69 13.19
CA GLN A 241 -4.95 13.73 13.56
C GLN A 241 -3.71 13.06 14.16
N PHE A 242 -2.55 13.29 13.55
CA PHE A 242 -1.34 12.56 13.88
C PHE A 242 -0.92 12.80 15.33
N GLU A 243 -1.09 14.02 15.83
CA GLU A 243 -0.80 14.42 17.20
C GLU A 243 -1.60 13.63 18.24
N LEU A 244 -2.80 13.15 17.88
CA LEU A 244 -3.62 12.33 18.77
C LEU A 244 -3.13 10.89 18.84
N VAL A 245 -2.55 10.34 17.76
CA VAL A 245 -2.19 8.90 17.66
C VAL A 245 -0.69 8.63 17.77
N ALA A 246 0.17 9.61 17.47
CA ALA A 246 1.62 9.51 17.59
C ALA A 246 2.12 9.08 18.99
N PRO A 247 1.45 9.44 20.12
CA PRO A 247 1.83 8.93 21.44
C PRO A 247 1.81 7.40 21.54
N ALA A 248 1.12 6.68 20.64
CA ALA A 248 1.10 5.22 20.59
C ALA A 248 2.41 4.58 20.11
N LEU A 249 3.27 5.33 19.40
CA LEU A 249 4.46 4.78 18.73
C LEU A 249 5.41 4.02 19.67
N PRO A 250 5.75 4.50 20.88
CA PRO A 250 6.61 3.74 21.79
C PRO A 250 5.99 2.41 22.23
N THR A 251 4.68 2.38 22.51
CA THR A 251 3.96 1.16 22.87
C THR A 251 3.91 0.18 21.70
N LEU A 252 3.64 0.66 20.48
CA LEU A 252 3.72 -0.18 19.28
C LEU A 252 5.12 -0.75 19.07
N GLY A 253 6.17 0.04 19.36
CA GLY A 253 7.55 -0.40 19.33
C GLY A 253 7.87 -1.53 20.31
N GLN A 254 7.17 -1.60 21.45
CA GLN A 254 7.26 -2.73 22.38
C GLN A 254 6.47 -3.95 21.88
N LEU A 255 5.24 -3.73 21.38
CA LEU A 255 4.35 -4.82 20.95
C LEU A 255 4.92 -5.64 19.78
N ILE A 256 5.72 -5.03 18.89
CA ILE A 256 6.34 -5.77 17.78
C ILE A 256 7.45 -6.76 18.20
N TYR A 257 7.79 -6.81 19.49
CA TYR A 257 8.69 -7.82 20.06
C TYR A 257 7.97 -9.02 20.68
N THR A 258 6.63 -9.02 20.75
CA THR A 258 5.89 -10.17 21.29
C THR A 258 5.99 -11.39 20.38
N HIS A 259 5.71 -12.57 20.93
CA HIS A 259 5.61 -13.82 20.16
C HIS A 259 4.20 -14.13 19.65
N ASP A 260 3.21 -13.37 20.09
CA ASP A 260 1.82 -13.56 19.70
C ASP A 260 1.57 -13.00 18.29
N GLU A 261 1.21 -13.86 17.34
CA GLU A 261 1.03 -13.48 15.93
C GLU A 261 -0.11 -12.48 15.70
N GLU A 262 -1.17 -12.55 16.51
CA GLU A 262 -2.31 -11.63 16.39
C GLU A 262 -1.89 -10.23 16.82
N VAL A 263 -1.21 -10.13 17.97
CA VAL A 263 -0.62 -8.87 18.46
C VAL A 263 0.39 -8.31 17.46
N LEU A 264 1.31 -9.13 16.95
CA LEU A 264 2.29 -8.71 15.94
C LEU A 264 1.63 -8.17 14.68
N THR A 265 0.60 -8.87 14.19
CA THR A 265 -0.13 -8.50 12.97
C THR A 265 -0.77 -7.12 13.14
N ASP A 266 -1.52 -6.90 14.22
CA ASP A 266 -2.27 -5.67 14.41
C ASP A 266 -1.37 -4.49 14.83
N ALA A 267 -0.29 -4.74 15.58
CA ALA A 267 0.73 -3.73 15.86
C ALA A 267 1.43 -3.27 14.57
N CYS A 268 1.77 -4.20 13.67
CA CYS A 268 2.33 -3.85 12.37
C CYS A 268 1.33 -3.11 11.49
N TRP A 269 0.04 -3.44 11.52
CA TRP A 269 -0.99 -2.66 10.81
C TRP A 269 -1.07 -1.23 11.32
N ALA A 270 -1.08 -1.03 12.65
CA ALA A 270 -1.06 0.30 13.25
C ALA A 270 0.16 1.12 12.79
N LEU A 271 1.37 0.53 12.82
CA LEU A 271 2.59 1.17 12.32
C LEU A 271 2.52 1.47 10.81
N SER A 272 1.89 0.58 10.03
CA SER A 272 1.68 0.81 8.60
C SER A 272 0.76 2.00 8.34
N TYR A 273 -0.24 2.25 9.19
CA TYR A 273 -1.11 3.41 9.06
C TYR A 273 -0.40 4.69 9.50
N LEU A 274 0.40 4.64 10.57
CA LEU A 274 1.15 5.79 11.09
C LEU A 274 2.32 6.21 10.17
N SER A 275 2.89 5.28 9.41
CA SER A 275 3.97 5.54 8.43
C SER A 275 3.46 6.00 7.06
N ASP A 276 2.18 5.81 6.74
CA ASP A 276 1.59 6.31 5.49
C ASP A 276 1.43 7.84 5.59
N GLY A 277 2.31 8.64 5.00
CA GLY A 277 2.15 10.09 4.97
C GLY A 277 3.44 10.86 4.73
N SER A 278 3.46 12.12 5.16
CA SER A 278 4.60 13.03 4.99
C SER A 278 5.87 12.53 5.68
N ASN A 279 7.04 12.99 5.23
CA ASN A 279 8.33 12.71 5.85
C ASN A 279 8.36 12.97 7.37
N LYS A 280 7.60 13.96 7.89
CA LYS A 280 7.48 14.20 9.34
C LYS A 280 6.88 12.99 10.10
N LYS A 281 5.87 12.32 9.53
CA LYS A 281 5.25 11.13 10.13
C LYS A 281 6.19 9.94 10.06
N ILE A 282 6.82 9.75 8.89
CA ILE A 282 7.85 8.72 8.69
C ILE A 282 8.98 8.89 9.71
N GLN A 283 9.45 10.13 9.90
CA GLN A 283 10.50 10.45 10.86
C GLN A 283 10.12 10.07 12.29
N ALA A 284 8.89 10.37 12.73
CA ALA A 284 8.41 9.98 14.05
C ALA A 284 8.37 8.45 14.23
N VAL A 285 8.02 7.69 13.19
CA VAL A 285 8.07 6.21 13.22
C VAL A 285 9.52 5.72 13.33
N ILE A 286 10.46 6.34 12.60
CA ILE A 286 11.90 6.03 12.70
C ILE A 286 12.43 6.32 14.11
N GLU A 287 12.12 7.48 14.66
CA GLU A 287 12.55 7.93 15.99
C GLU A 287 11.97 7.09 17.13
N ALA A 288 10.83 6.43 16.90
CA ALA A 288 10.28 5.44 17.82
C ALA A 288 11.09 4.12 17.86
N GLY A 289 12.13 3.97 17.04
CA GLY A 289 13.06 2.84 17.09
C GLY A 289 12.52 1.53 16.52
N VAL A 290 11.39 1.55 15.81
CA VAL A 290 10.69 0.33 15.36
C VAL A 290 11.32 -0.34 14.15
N CYS A 291 12.13 0.39 13.37
CA CYS A 291 12.58 -0.02 12.04
C CYS A 291 13.32 -1.36 12.05
N ARG A 292 14.25 -1.56 13.00
CA ARG A 292 15.04 -2.80 13.07
C ARG A 292 14.14 -4.02 13.19
N ARG A 293 13.20 -3.97 14.13
CA ARG A 293 12.30 -5.09 14.37
C ARG A 293 11.33 -5.32 13.22
N ILE A 294 10.80 -4.26 12.60
CA ILE A 294 9.97 -4.40 11.41
C ILE A 294 10.73 -5.07 10.26
N VAL A 295 12.01 -4.75 10.05
CA VAL A 295 12.84 -5.42 9.03
C VAL A 295 13.02 -6.90 9.35
N GLU A 296 13.25 -7.28 10.62
CA GLU A 296 13.29 -8.69 11.03
C GLU A 296 11.97 -9.42 10.75
N LEU A 297 10.82 -8.75 10.97
CA LEU A 297 9.48 -9.30 10.73
C LEU A 297 9.15 -9.50 9.24
N LEU A 298 9.94 -8.95 8.31
CA LEU A 298 9.83 -9.29 6.88
C LEU A 298 10.08 -10.78 6.63
N MET A 299 10.89 -11.43 7.47
CA MET A 299 11.21 -12.85 7.37
C MET A 299 10.39 -13.72 8.35
N HIS A 300 9.33 -13.18 8.94
CA HIS A 300 8.44 -13.95 9.80
C HIS A 300 7.77 -15.09 9.02
N HIS A 301 7.55 -16.26 9.63
CA HIS A 301 6.98 -17.41 8.92
C HIS A 301 5.51 -17.20 8.47
N SER A 302 4.80 -16.32 9.18
CA SER A 302 3.39 -16.02 8.93
C SER A 302 3.19 -14.84 7.99
N PHE A 303 2.48 -15.08 6.87
CA PHE A 303 2.16 -14.05 5.88
C PHE A 303 1.27 -12.92 6.43
N SER A 304 0.50 -13.18 7.51
CA SER A 304 -0.33 -12.16 8.18
C SER A 304 0.53 -11.09 8.84
N VAL A 305 1.73 -11.46 9.31
CA VAL A 305 2.72 -10.54 9.91
C VAL A 305 3.60 -9.91 8.83
N GLN A 306 4.06 -10.70 7.85
CA GLN A 306 4.91 -10.19 6.76
C GLN A 306 4.23 -9.05 5.98
N THR A 307 2.93 -9.16 5.71
CA THR A 307 2.20 -8.19 4.88
C THR A 307 2.22 -6.76 5.46
N PRO A 308 1.78 -6.52 6.72
CA PRO A 308 1.86 -5.19 7.32
C PRO A 308 3.29 -4.74 7.66
N ALA A 309 4.21 -5.66 7.98
CA ALA A 309 5.62 -5.32 8.17
C ALA A 309 6.23 -4.76 6.86
N LEU A 310 6.01 -5.46 5.75
CA LEU A 310 6.43 -5.02 4.41
C LEU A 310 5.78 -3.71 4.00
N ARG A 311 4.50 -3.51 4.32
CA ARG A 311 3.81 -2.24 4.08
C ARG A 311 4.47 -1.10 4.86
N THR A 312 4.81 -1.32 6.13
CA THR A 312 5.47 -0.32 6.98
C THR A 312 6.84 0.05 6.42
N VAL A 313 7.67 -0.93 6.04
CA VAL A 313 8.97 -0.69 5.38
C VAL A 313 8.78 0.07 4.07
N GLY A 314 7.83 -0.36 3.24
CA GLY A 314 7.55 0.27 1.96
C GLY A 314 7.09 1.72 2.11
N ASN A 315 6.30 2.04 3.13
CA ASN A 315 5.92 3.42 3.45
C ASN A 315 7.13 4.26 3.90
N ILE A 316 8.01 3.72 4.75
CA ILE A 316 9.19 4.46 5.24
C ILE A 316 10.11 4.86 4.07
N VAL A 317 10.34 3.96 3.12
CA VAL A 317 11.19 4.25 1.94
C VAL A 317 10.52 5.17 0.90
N THR A 318 9.28 5.63 1.12
CA THR A 318 8.70 6.72 0.32
C THR A 318 9.18 8.11 0.77
N GLY A 319 9.84 8.18 1.94
CA GLY A 319 10.40 9.41 2.49
C GLY A 319 11.59 9.93 1.69
N ASP A 320 12.42 10.75 2.32
CA ASP A 320 13.67 11.22 1.69
C ASP A 320 14.77 10.14 1.68
N ASP A 321 15.90 10.47 1.08
CA ASP A 321 17.04 9.56 0.95
C ASP A 321 17.62 9.16 2.31
N LEU A 322 17.62 10.06 3.30
CA LEU A 322 18.15 9.74 4.64
C LEU A 322 17.23 8.73 5.35
N GLN A 323 15.92 8.92 5.25
CA GLN A 323 14.91 8.00 5.79
C GLN A 323 14.99 6.63 5.12
N THR A 324 15.17 6.61 3.80
CA THR A 324 15.39 5.38 3.03
C THR A 324 16.67 4.67 3.46
N GLN A 325 17.75 5.42 3.72
CA GLN A 325 19.05 4.87 4.13
C GLN A 325 18.96 4.14 5.48
N VAL A 326 18.09 4.56 6.40
CA VAL A 326 17.86 3.86 7.67
C VAL A 326 17.44 2.40 7.42
N ILE A 327 16.51 2.17 6.49
CA ILE A 327 16.02 0.82 6.16
C ILE A 327 17.11 -0.02 5.49
N ILE A 328 17.90 0.57 4.59
CA ILE A 328 19.02 -0.12 3.93
C ILE A 328 20.07 -0.55 4.97
N ASN A 329 20.45 0.35 5.87
CA ASN A 329 21.45 0.08 6.92
C ASN A 329 21.00 -1.01 7.91
N LEU A 330 19.70 -1.25 8.02
CA LEU A 330 19.12 -2.33 8.82
C LEU A 330 19.04 -3.66 8.06
N ASN A 331 19.76 -3.80 6.94
CA ASN A 331 19.88 -5.02 6.14
C ASN A 331 18.54 -5.49 5.55
N ALA A 332 17.70 -4.55 5.08
CA ALA A 332 16.41 -4.89 4.50
C ALA A 332 16.50 -5.50 3.08
N LEU A 333 17.57 -5.23 2.33
CA LEU A 333 17.68 -5.65 0.92
C LEU A 333 17.69 -7.19 0.74
N PRO A 334 18.43 -7.98 1.53
CA PRO A 334 18.35 -9.44 1.46
C PRO A 334 16.94 -9.97 1.78
N CYS A 335 16.23 -9.35 2.74
CA CYS A 335 14.86 -9.71 3.07
C CYS A 335 13.92 -9.41 1.90
N LEU A 336 14.03 -8.22 1.28
CA LEU A 336 13.23 -7.85 0.11
C LEU A 336 13.50 -8.78 -1.08
N ARG A 337 14.75 -9.18 -1.30
CA ARG A 337 15.11 -10.18 -2.32
C ARG A 337 14.38 -11.50 -2.08
N ALA A 338 14.41 -12.04 -0.86
CA ALA A 338 13.70 -13.26 -0.53
C ALA A 338 12.17 -13.12 -0.71
N LEU A 339 11.61 -11.94 -0.41
CA LEU A 339 10.18 -11.68 -0.60
C LEU A 339 9.75 -11.60 -2.06
N LEU A 340 10.66 -11.30 -3.00
CA LEU A 340 10.37 -11.43 -4.43
C LEU A 340 10.05 -12.88 -4.83
N GLU A 341 10.57 -13.87 -4.10
CA GLU A 341 10.31 -15.29 -4.37
C GLU A 341 9.11 -15.84 -3.58
N SER A 342 8.40 -14.99 -2.81
CA SER A 342 7.26 -15.40 -1.99
C SER A 342 6.17 -16.09 -2.83
N PRO A 343 5.51 -17.15 -2.34
CA PRO A 343 4.37 -17.76 -3.04
C PRO A 343 3.15 -16.82 -3.12
N LYS A 344 3.09 -15.78 -2.28
CA LYS A 344 1.98 -14.81 -2.27
C LYS A 344 2.24 -13.69 -3.27
N LYS A 345 1.44 -13.65 -4.35
CA LYS A 345 1.43 -12.55 -5.34
C LYS A 345 1.43 -11.16 -4.68
N GLY A 346 0.61 -10.97 -3.65
CA GLY A 346 0.49 -9.69 -2.94
C GLY A 346 1.81 -9.23 -2.31
N ILE A 347 2.59 -10.17 -1.75
CA ILE A 347 3.88 -9.88 -1.14
C ILE A 347 4.92 -9.55 -2.21
N ARG A 348 5.01 -10.35 -3.29
CA ARG A 348 5.92 -10.05 -4.40
C ARG A 348 5.67 -8.65 -4.98
N LYS A 349 4.40 -8.30 -5.18
CA LYS A 349 4.00 -6.98 -5.68
C LYS A 349 4.46 -5.85 -4.75
N GLU A 350 4.22 -5.98 -3.45
CA GLU A 350 4.60 -4.96 -2.46
C GLU A 350 6.13 -4.90 -2.27
N ALA A 351 6.85 -6.02 -2.43
CA ALA A 351 8.31 -6.03 -2.41
C ALA A 351 8.89 -5.28 -3.62
N CYS A 352 8.37 -5.51 -4.83
CA CYS A 352 8.72 -4.71 -6.02
C CYS A 352 8.41 -3.22 -5.81
N TRP A 353 7.25 -2.91 -5.23
CA TRP A 353 6.86 -1.54 -4.91
C TRP A 353 7.87 -0.87 -3.97
N THR A 354 8.24 -1.54 -2.87
CA THR A 354 9.28 -1.08 -1.93
C THR A 354 10.61 -0.84 -2.64
N LEU A 355 11.10 -1.80 -3.44
CA LEU A 355 12.36 -1.68 -4.18
C LEU A 355 12.32 -0.55 -5.21
N SER A 356 11.16 -0.29 -5.82
CA SER A 356 11.00 0.82 -6.75
C SER A 356 11.13 2.20 -6.08
N ASN A 357 10.79 2.32 -4.79
CA ASN A 357 11.01 3.56 -4.05
C ASN A 357 12.48 3.72 -3.63
N ILE A 358 13.18 2.62 -3.30
CA ILE A 358 14.61 2.66 -2.99
C ILE A 358 15.44 3.01 -4.23
N THR A 359 15.11 2.45 -5.40
CA THR A 359 15.76 2.80 -6.69
C THR A 359 15.48 4.23 -7.15
N ALA A 360 14.45 4.90 -6.60
CA ALA A 360 14.20 6.32 -6.83
C ALA A 360 15.10 7.23 -5.97
N GLY A 361 16.01 6.66 -5.17
CA GLY A 361 17.02 7.38 -4.41
C GLY A 361 18.27 7.73 -5.21
N ASN A 362 19.30 8.11 -4.47
CA ASN A 362 20.59 8.46 -5.06
C ASN A 362 21.38 7.25 -5.59
N GLN A 363 22.48 7.54 -6.28
CA GLN A 363 23.36 6.53 -6.90
C GLN A 363 23.90 5.50 -5.91
N GLU A 364 24.17 5.87 -4.66
CA GLU A 364 24.65 4.94 -3.63
C GLU A 364 23.55 3.94 -3.24
N GLN A 365 22.30 4.40 -3.14
CA GLN A 365 21.14 3.56 -2.86
C GLN A 365 20.86 2.57 -3.99
N ILE A 366 20.99 3.02 -5.25
CA ILE A 366 20.94 2.15 -6.42
C ILE A 366 22.09 1.12 -6.38
N GLN A 367 23.29 1.54 -5.99
CA GLN A 367 24.45 0.65 -5.88
C GLN A 367 24.21 -0.47 -4.86
N PHE A 368 23.59 -0.18 -3.71
CA PHE A 368 23.25 -1.22 -2.72
C PHE A 368 22.29 -2.28 -3.29
N ILE A 369 21.33 -1.90 -4.15
CA ILE A 369 20.43 -2.85 -4.82
C ILE A 369 21.18 -3.73 -5.81
N MET A 370 22.15 -3.17 -6.55
CA MET A 370 23.03 -3.95 -7.44
C MET A 370 23.86 -4.96 -6.65
N MET A 371 24.48 -4.52 -5.56
CA MET A 371 25.29 -5.39 -4.69
C MET A 371 24.47 -6.49 -4.02
N ALA A 372 23.17 -6.25 -3.78
CA ALA A 372 22.25 -7.26 -3.27
C ALA A 372 21.76 -8.25 -4.35
N ASP A 373 22.14 -8.05 -5.62
CA ASP A 373 21.81 -8.92 -6.76
C ASP A 373 20.28 -9.09 -6.91
N ILE A 374 19.58 -7.95 -6.88
CA ILE A 374 18.11 -7.85 -6.97
C ILE A 374 17.65 -7.59 -8.41
N PHE A 375 18.43 -6.85 -9.20
CA PHE A 375 18.04 -6.46 -10.56
C PHE A 375 17.77 -7.64 -11.50
N PRO A 376 18.50 -8.77 -11.46
CA PRO A 376 18.18 -9.92 -12.32
C PRO A 376 16.74 -10.42 -12.11
N THR A 377 16.28 -10.50 -10.85
CA THR A 377 14.91 -10.90 -10.53
C THR A 377 13.88 -9.88 -11.01
N LEU A 378 14.15 -8.58 -10.82
CA LEU A 378 13.27 -7.51 -11.29
C LEU A 378 13.15 -7.51 -12.82
N ILE A 379 14.26 -7.66 -13.54
CA ILE A 379 14.30 -7.75 -15.00
C ILE A 379 13.56 -9.01 -15.48
N GLY A 380 13.76 -10.16 -14.82
CA GLY A 380 13.00 -11.38 -15.10
C GLY A 380 11.49 -11.20 -14.93
N PHE A 381 11.07 -10.43 -13.91
CA PHE A 381 9.66 -10.12 -13.69
C PHE A 381 9.05 -9.24 -14.78
N LEU A 382 9.82 -8.37 -15.44
CA LEU A 382 9.31 -7.56 -16.55
C LEU A 382 8.71 -8.41 -17.68
N SER A 383 9.26 -9.60 -17.92
CA SER A 383 8.82 -10.52 -18.97
C SER A 383 7.84 -11.57 -18.47
N THR A 384 8.08 -12.14 -17.29
CA THR A 384 7.43 -13.40 -16.86
C THR A 384 6.33 -13.23 -15.82
N ALA A 385 6.33 -12.11 -15.09
CA ALA A 385 5.39 -11.93 -13.98
C ALA A 385 4.00 -11.50 -14.45
N GLU A 386 3.02 -11.61 -13.55
CA GLU A 386 1.69 -11.05 -13.78
C GLU A 386 1.75 -9.52 -13.92
N PHE A 387 0.81 -8.94 -14.66
CA PHE A 387 0.84 -7.51 -15.03
C PHE A 387 0.99 -6.55 -13.83
N ASP A 388 0.34 -6.84 -12.71
CA ASP A 388 0.46 -6.02 -11.49
C ASP A 388 1.90 -5.98 -10.93
N ILE A 389 2.67 -7.07 -11.07
CA ILE A 389 4.06 -7.15 -10.60
C ILE A 389 4.99 -6.55 -11.67
N ARG A 390 4.73 -6.82 -12.95
CA ARG A 390 5.46 -6.23 -14.09
C ARG A 390 5.51 -4.71 -13.99
N LYS A 391 4.37 -4.10 -13.68
CA LYS A 391 4.26 -2.64 -13.48
C LYS A 391 5.25 -2.14 -12.44
N GLU A 392 5.28 -2.75 -11.26
CA GLU A 392 6.17 -2.32 -10.17
C GLU A 392 7.65 -2.59 -10.46
N ALA A 393 7.95 -3.70 -11.16
CA ALA A 393 9.31 -3.99 -11.63
C ALA A 393 9.78 -2.97 -12.69
N ALA A 394 8.89 -2.54 -13.59
CA ALA A 394 9.19 -1.50 -14.58
C ALA A 394 9.53 -0.17 -13.92
N TRP A 395 8.78 0.22 -12.88
CA TRP A 395 9.12 1.38 -12.06
C TRP A 395 10.50 1.25 -11.43
N ALA A 396 10.84 0.09 -10.84
CA ALA A 396 12.13 -0.09 -10.20
C ALA A 396 13.31 0.02 -11.18
N VAL A 397 13.20 -0.60 -12.36
CA VAL A 397 14.24 -0.51 -13.39
C VAL A 397 14.34 0.90 -13.96
N SER A 398 13.21 1.53 -14.31
CA SER A 398 13.21 2.89 -14.88
C SER A 398 13.73 3.94 -13.89
N ASN A 399 13.35 3.86 -12.60
CA ASN A 399 13.88 4.74 -11.56
C ASN A 399 15.40 4.61 -11.43
N ALA A 400 15.93 3.38 -11.46
CA ALA A 400 17.37 3.14 -11.45
C ALA A 400 18.07 3.75 -12.66
N THR A 401 17.45 3.74 -13.86
CA THR A 401 18.02 4.41 -15.03
C THR A 401 17.97 5.93 -14.96
N SER A 402 17.02 6.51 -14.21
CA SER A 402 16.89 7.95 -14.05
C SER A 402 17.89 8.53 -13.05
N GLY A 403 18.16 7.82 -11.95
CA GLY A 403 19.07 8.27 -10.90
C GLY A 403 20.49 7.71 -10.99
N GLY A 404 20.71 6.64 -11.74
CA GLY A 404 21.97 5.91 -11.80
C GLY A 404 23.09 6.63 -12.56
N SER A 405 24.34 6.26 -12.26
CA SER A 405 25.49 6.64 -13.09
C SER A 405 25.47 5.89 -14.44
N VAL A 406 26.30 6.34 -15.40
CA VAL A 406 26.41 5.67 -16.70
C VAL A 406 26.84 4.21 -16.51
N GLU A 407 27.80 3.93 -15.63
CA GLU A 407 28.26 2.57 -15.34
C GLU A 407 27.14 1.69 -14.75
N GLN A 408 26.32 2.26 -13.86
CA GLN A 408 25.16 1.60 -13.29
C GLN A 408 24.11 1.28 -14.37
N ILE A 409 23.82 2.23 -15.25
CA ILE A 409 22.87 2.02 -16.36
C ILE A 409 23.39 0.94 -17.30
N MET A 410 24.67 0.99 -17.68
CA MET A 410 25.29 -0.03 -18.54
C MET A 410 25.34 -1.41 -17.88
N HIS A 411 25.45 -1.48 -16.55
CA HIS A 411 25.29 -2.72 -15.83
C HIS A 411 23.87 -3.29 -15.98
N LEU A 412 22.82 -2.47 -15.87
CA LEU A 412 21.44 -2.91 -16.11
C LEU A 412 21.24 -3.39 -17.56
N VAL A 413 21.88 -2.73 -18.53
CA VAL A 413 21.90 -3.18 -19.94
C VAL A 413 22.55 -4.56 -20.05
N SER A 414 23.70 -4.79 -19.40
CA SER A 414 24.37 -6.09 -19.40
C SER A 414 23.55 -7.23 -18.77
N LEU A 415 22.59 -6.88 -17.89
CA LEU A 415 21.63 -7.82 -17.30
C LEU A 415 20.41 -8.09 -18.21
N GLY A 416 20.35 -7.47 -19.40
CA GLY A 416 19.30 -7.70 -20.39
C GLY A 416 18.00 -6.93 -20.14
N CYS A 417 18.06 -5.72 -19.56
CA CYS A 417 16.84 -4.94 -19.30
C CYS A 417 16.16 -4.35 -20.56
N ILE A 418 16.87 -4.24 -21.69
CA ILE A 418 16.38 -3.58 -22.91
C ILE A 418 15.15 -4.28 -23.49
N LYS A 419 15.25 -5.57 -23.84
CA LYS A 419 14.16 -6.30 -24.49
C LYS A 419 12.86 -6.31 -23.67
N PRO A 420 12.88 -6.58 -22.35
CA PRO A 420 11.68 -6.50 -21.53
C PRO A 420 11.08 -5.08 -21.45
N LEU A 421 11.90 -4.02 -21.49
CA LEU A 421 11.41 -2.65 -21.56
C LEU A 421 10.76 -2.34 -22.92
N CYS A 422 11.35 -2.79 -24.02
CA CYS A 422 10.74 -2.67 -25.35
C CYS A 422 9.37 -3.38 -25.42
N ASP A 423 9.25 -4.56 -24.80
CA ASP A 423 7.98 -5.31 -24.75
C ASP A 423 6.89 -4.63 -23.90
N LEU A 424 7.27 -3.71 -23.01
CA LEU A 424 6.30 -2.91 -22.27
C LEU A 424 5.69 -1.78 -23.09
N LEU A 425 6.26 -1.43 -24.25
CA LEU A 425 5.72 -0.37 -25.12
C LEU A 425 4.38 -0.74 -25.74
N GLU A 426 4.07 -2.04 -25.84
CA GLU A 426 2.84 -2.55 -26.46
C GLU A 426 1.69 -2.76 -25.46
N VAL A 427 1.91 -2.47 -24.18
CA VAL A 427 0.86 -2.64 -23.16
C VAL A 427 -0.16 -1.51 -23.22
N LYS A 428 -1.41 -1.81 -22.82
CA LYS A 428 -2.51 -0.83 -22.86
C LYS A 428 -2.45 0.28 -21.80
N ASP A 429 -1.70 0.06 -20.71
CA ASP A 429 -1.59 1.05 -19.63
C ASP A 429 -0.60 2.14 -20.04
N ALA A 430 -1.13 3.32 -20.39
CA ALA A 430 -0.33 4.46 -20.82
C ALA A 430 0.76 4.85 -19.82
N LYS A 431 0.55 4.70 -18.51
CA LYS A 431 1.58 5.03 -17.51
C LYS A 431 2.76 4.07 -17.60
N VAL A 432 2.50 2.79 -17.85
CA VAL A 432 3.58 1.79 -17.99
C VAL A 432 4.37 2.05 -19.28
N VAL A 433 3.70 2.41 -20.38
CA VAL A 433 4.36 2.79 -21.63
C VAL A 433 5.26 4.01 -21.44
N ILE A 434 4.79 5.05 -20.74
CA ILE A 434 5.60 6.25 -20.43
C ILE A 434 6.84 5.87 -19.61
N VAL A 435 6.68 5.06 -18.57
CA VAL A 435 7.81 4.60 -17.71
C VAL A 435 8.83 3.79 -18.51
N ALA A 436 8.38 2.96 -19.44
CA ALA A 436 9.26 2.19 -20.31
C ALA A 436 10.01 3.09 -21.31
N LEU A 437 9.32 4.06 -21.94
CA LEU A 437 9.95 5.07 -22.81
C LEU A 437 10.99 5.90 -22.05
N GLU A 438 10.71 6.29 -20.81
CA GLU A 438 11.66 6.99 -19.94
C GLU A 438 12.91 6.15 -19.63
N GLY A 439 12.71 4.87 -19.31
CA GLY A 439 13.81 3.94 -19.08
C GLY A 439 14.70 3.79 -20.31
N LEU A 440 14.09 3.57 -21.48
CA LEU A 440 14.80 3.45 -22.76
C LEU A 440 15.52 4.74 -23.16
N GLU A 441 14.90 5.90 -22.96
CA GLU A 441 15.54 7.20 -23.24
C GLU A 441 16.77 7.44 -22.36
N ASN A 442 16.69 7.11 -21.08
CA ASN A 442 17.84 7.23 -20.17
C ASN A 442 18.96 6.26 -20.54
N ILE A 443 18.61 5.04 -20.95
CA ILE A 443 19.54 4.02 -21.44
C ILE A 443 20.23 4.50 -22.72
N LEU A 444 19.49 5.04 -23.70
CA LEU A 444 20.04 5.62 -24.93
C LEU A 444 21.01 6.77 -24.64
N ARG A 445 20.65 7.67 -23.72
CA ARG A 445 21.48 8.79 -23.29
C ARG A 445 22.78 8.34 -22.60
N ALA A 446 22.75 7.22 -21.88
CA ALA A 446 23.94 6.62 -21.29
C ALA A 446 24.83 5.97 -22.36
N GLY A 447 24.22 5.26 -23.32
CA GLY A 447 24.93 4.68 -24.47
C GLY A 447 25.62 5.75 -25.33
N GLU A 448 24.98 6.92 -25.50
CA GLU A 448 25.54 8.06 -26.22
C GLU A 448 26.86 8.56 -25.60
N GLN A 449 27.00 8.47 -24.27
CA GLN A 449 28.21 8.85 -23.55
C GLN A 449 29.32 7.79 -23.62
N GLN A 450 28.99 6.57 -24.04
CA GLN A 450 29.89 5.42 -24.12
C GLN A 450 30.09 4.95 -25.57
N LYS A 451 29.82 5.82 -26.55
CA LYS A 451 29.97 5.53 -27.97
C LYS A 451 31.37 5.02 -28.30
N THR A 452 31.42 3.97 -29.11
CA THR A 452 32.67 3.45 -29.68
C THR A 452 32.60 3.61 -31.20
N ASN A 453 33.60 4.27 -31.80
CA ASN A 453 33.61 4.59 -33.25
C ASN A 453 32.34 5.33 -33.72
N ASP A 454 31.85 6.28 -32.93
CA ASP A 454 30.60 7.04 -33.15
C ASP A 454 29.30 6.21 -33.17
N ILE A 455 29.39 4.89 -32.92
CA ILE A 455 28.24 3.98 -32.84
C ILE A 455 27.77 3.88 -31.38
N ASN A 456 26.46 4.02 -31.20
CA ASN A 456 25.79 3.78 -29.93
C ASN A 456 25.33 2.32 -29.88
N ASP A 457 26.13 1.44 -29.28
CA ASP A 457 25.82 -0.01 -29.19
C ASP A 457 24.46 -0.28 -28.54
N VAL A 458 24.03 0.60 -27.62
CA VAL A 458 22.72 0.49 -26.96
C VAL A 458 21.57 0.77 -27.93
N ALA A 459 21.74 1.69 -28.87
CA ALA A 459 20.75 1.95 -29.93
C ALA A 459 20.60 0.72 -30.82
N THR A 460 21.71 0.07 -31.19
CA THR A 460 21.71 -1.21 -31.93
C THR A 460 21.00 -2.31 -31.14
N MET A 461 21.26 -2.46 -29.84
CA MET A 461 20.57 -3.44 -28.99
C MET A 461 19.05 -3.17 -28.89
N ILE A 462 18.63 -1.91 -28.91
CA ILE A 462 17.21 -1.54 -28.93
C ILE A 462 16.57 -1.93 -30.27
N ASP A 463 17.28 -1.72 -31.38
CA ASP A 463 16.83 -2.13 -32.73
C ASP A 463 16.71 -3.66 -32.84
N GLU A 464 17.73 -4.40 -32.43
CA GLU A 464 17.71 -5.88 -32.38
C GLU A 464 16.58 -6.43 -31.48
N ALA A 465 16.13 -5.65 -30.49
CA ALA A 465 15.02 -5.98 -29.61
C ALA A 465 13.64 -5.62 -30.18
N ASP A 466 13.54 -5.20 -31.45
CA ASP A 466 12.35 -4.65 -32.12
C ASP A 466 11.81 -3.40 -31.38
N GLY A 467 12.68 -2.69 -30.67
CA GLY A 467 12.33 -1.51 -29.90
C GLY A 467 12.08 -0.30 -30.78
N VAL A 468 12.87 -0.11 -31.85
CA VAL A 468 12.74 1.04 -32.77
C VAL A 468 11.36 1.03 -33.44
N SER A 469 10.96 -0.09 -34.03
CA SER A 469 9.62 -0.27 -34.63
C SER A 469 8.49 0.05 -33.65
N LYS A 470 8.62 -0.42 -32.40
CA LYS A 470 7.62 -0.18 -31.35
C LYS A 470 7.56 1.29 -30.93
N ILE A 471 8.70 1.96 -30.80
CA ILE A 471 8.75 3.40 -30.49
C ILE A 471 8.14 4.22 -31.65
N GLN A 472 8.44 3.88 -32.90
CA GLN A 472 7.85 4.52 -34.07
C GLN A 472 6.32 4.33 -34.13
N ALA A 473 5.82 3.13 -33.81
CA ALA A 473 4.38 2.88 -33.75
C ALA A 473 3.66 3.76 -32.71
N LEU A 474 4.35 4.13 -31.62
CA LEU A 474 3.81 5.02 -30.59
C LEU A 474 3.68 6.49 -31.03
N GLN A 475 4.26 6.88 -32.17
CA GLN A 475 4.04 8.20 -32.79
C GLN A 475 2.59 8.37 -33.30
N TYR A 476 1.80 7.31 -33.33
CA TYR A 476 0.37 7.35 -33.68
C TYR A 476 -0.53 7.12 -32.45
N HIS A 477 0.04 7.12 -31.24
CA HIS A 477 -0.69 6.84 -30.01
C HIS A 477 -1.62 8.01 -29.62
N ALA A 478 -2.81 7.71 -29.13
CA ALA A 478 -3.83 8.72 -28.80
C ALA A 478 -3.49 9.60 -27.57
N ASN A 479 -2.60 9.12 -26.71
CA ASN A 479 -2.09 9.90 -25.57
C ASN A 479 -0.94 10.80 -26.04
N GLU A 480 -1.11 12.12 -25.84
CA GLU A 480 -0.17 13.15 -26.30
C GLU A 480 1.23 13.02 -25.68
N ASP A 481 1.33 12.64 -24.40
CA ASP A 481 2.63 12.48 -23.74
C ASP A 481 3.45 11.34 -24.37
N ILE A 482 2.79 10.21 -24.69
CA ILE A 482 3.40 9.07 -25.37
C ILE A 482 3.83 9.45 -26.79
N TYR A 483 2.96 10.15 -27.53
CA TYR A 483 3.27 10.67 -28.86
C TYR A 483 4.50 11.58 -28.84
N VAL A 484 4.51 12.60 -27.99
CA VAL A 484 5.60 13.59 -27.93
C VAL A 484 6.91 12.94 -27.49
N LYS A 485 6.87 12.02 -26.52
CA LYS A 485 8.09 11.35 -26.03
C LYS A 485 8.67 10.38 -27.06
N SER A 486 7.83 9.59 -27.73
CA SER A 486 8.29 8.68 -28.80
C SER A 486 8.89 9.44 -29.99
N MET A 487 8.24 10.53 -30.45
CA MET A 487 8.79 11.43 -31.48
C MET A 487 10.20 11.90 -31.14
N LYS A 488 10.40 12.44 -29.93
CA LYS A 488 11.70 12.94 -29.48
C LYS A 488 12.78 11.87 -29.45
N ILE A 489 12.44 10.65 -29.03
CA ILE A 489 13.41 9.54 -28.98
C ILE A 489 13.84 9.17 -30.39
N VAL A 490 12.90 9.05 -31.34
CA VAL A 490 13.21 8.74 -32.74
C VAL A 490 14.07 9.84 -33.36
N GLU A 491 13.69 11.10 -33.21
CA GLU A 491 14.44 12.25 -33.73
C GLU A 491 15.87 12.34 -33.17
N ALA A 492 16.05 12.05 -31.88
CA ALA A 492 17.34 12.21 -31.23
C ALA A 492 18.32 11.07 -31.48
N TYR A 493 17.84 9.82 -31.65
CA TYR A 493 18.70 8.64 -31.62
C TYR A 493 18.61 7.75 -32.87
N PHE A 494 17.57 7.89 -33.70
CA PHE A 494 17.29 6.94 -34.80
C PHE A 494 17.02 7.60 -36.17
N ASN A 495 17.14 8.92 -36.29
CA ASN A 495 16.88 9.66 -37.52
C ASN A 495 18.08 9.80 -38.48
N GLY A 496 19.16 9.02 -38.28
CA GLY A 496 20.39 9.15 -39.08
C GLY A 496 20.73 7.89 -39.87
N GLU A 497 20.23 7.79 -41.11
CA GLU A 497 20.93 7.25 -42.30
C GLU A 497 20.09 7.26 -43.61
N GLU A 498 19.00 8.04 -43.75
CA GLU A 498 18.32 8.20 -45.07
C GLU A 498 18.82 9.40 -45.90
N ASP A 499 19.60 10.34 -45.32
CA ASP A 499 20.07 11.53 -46.05
C ASP A 499 21.37 11.33 -46.86
N ALA A 500 21.98 10.15 -46.83
CA ALA A 500 23.24 9.88 -47.54
C ALA A 500 23.07 9.34 -48.98
N GLU A 501 21.90 8.80 -49.34
CA GLU A 501 21.67 8.24 -50.70
C GLU A 501 21.04 9.24 -51.70
N ASP A 502 20.41 10.33 -51.24
CA ASP A 502 19.81 11.35 -52.13
C ASP A 502 20.80 12.42 -52.62
N SER A 503 22.08 12.31 -52.26
CA SER A 503 23.14 13.26 -52.66
C SER A 503 23.89 12.87 -53.96
N LEU A 504 23.39 11.90 -54.73
CA LEU A 504 23.93 11.58 -56.05
C LEU A 504 23.07 12.19 -57.17
N ALA A 505 22.90 13.51 -57.15
CA ALA A 505 22.45 14.24 -58.34
C ALA A 505 23.63 14.34 -59.34
N PRO A 506 23.46 13.95 -60.61
CA PRO A 506 24.53 14.06 -61.59
C PRO A 506 24.83 15.54 -61.91
N ASP A 507 26.11 15.90 -61.92
CA ASP A 507 26.58 17.25 -62.29
C ASP A 507 26.13 17.62 -63.71
N ALA A 508 25.38 18.71 -63.83
CA ALA A 508 24.99 19.28 -65.11
C ALA A 508 25.99 20.37 -65.53
N ASP A 509 26.80 20.07 -66.55
CA ASP A 509 27.71 21.03 -67.18
C ASP A 509 26.91 22.16 -67.87
N ALA A 510 27.22 23.41 -67.53
CA ALA A 510 26.41 24.59 -67.81
C ALA A 510 26.52 25.13 -69.25
N ASN A 511 26.97 24.33 -70.23
CA ASN A 511 27.26 24.84 -71.58
C ASN A 511 26.85 23.98 -72.79
N ALA A 512 25.94 23.02 -72.64
CA ALA A 512 25.38 22.32 -73.80
C ALA A 512 23.87 22.06 -73.65
N GLN A 513 23.05 22.81 -74.39
CA GLN A 513 21.64 22.50 -74.61
C GLN A 513 21.50 21.29 -75.54
N GLN A 514 21.62 20.07 -75.00
CA GLN A 514 21.05 18.84 -75.58
C GLN A 514 21.16 17.66 -74.59
N PHE A 515 20.01 17.04 -74.25
CA PHE A 515 20.00 15.77 -73.52
C PHE A 515 20.40 14.63 -74.47
N GLN A 516 21.53 13.99 -74.19
CA GLN A 516 21.97 12.77 -74.87
C GLN A 516 21.92 11.59 -73.90
N PHE A 517 21.06 10.60 -74.18
CA PHE A 517 21.06 9.32 -73.46
C PHE A 517 22.26 8.48 -73.91
N GLY A 518 23.28 8.39 -73.05
CA GLY A 518 24.44 7.53 -73.25
C GLY A 518 24.37 6.29 -72.36
N THR A 519 23.98 5.16 -72.93
CA THR A 519 24.28 3.83 -72.40
C THR A 519 25.73 3.48 -72.69
N SER A 520 26.51 3.18 -71.66
CA SER A 520 27.82 2.51 -71.77
C SER A 520 28.06 1.78 -70.44
N SER A 521 27.83 0.47 -70.32
CA SER A 521 28.59 -0.67 -70.87
C SER A 521 30.02 -0.74 -70.33
N ASP A 522 30.17 -1.05 -69.05
CA ASP A 522 31.43 -1.60 -68.56
C ASP A 522 31.47 -3.11 -68.88
N GLN A 523 32.28 -3.44 -69.88
CA GLN A 523 32.83 -4.77 -70.04
C GLN A 523 33.97 -5.00 -69.03
N PRO A 524 34.17 -6.25 -68.60
CA PRO A 524 35.00 -6.58 -67.44
C PRO A 524 36.50 -6.56 -67.74
N THR A 525 37.26 -6.18 -66.72
CA THR A 525 38.71 -6.26 -66.65
C THR A 525 39.25 -7.66 -66.93
N MET A 526 40.24 -7.68 -67.82
CA MET A 526 40.99 -8.79 -68.37
C MET A 526 41.70 -9.63 -67.29
N PHE A 527 41.34 -10.92 -67.15
CA PHE A 527 42.12 -11.92 -66.42
C PHE A 527 43.21 -12.50 -67.34
N GLN A 528 44.47 -12.37 -66.93
CA GLN A 528 45.64 -12.89 -67.65
C GLN A 528 46.06 -14.22 -67.01
N PHE A 529 45.80 -15.35 -67.69
CA PHE A 529 46.46 -16.63 -67.44
C PHE A 529 47.41 -16.92 -68.59
N GLY A 530 48.69 -17.12 -68.26
CA GLY A 530 49.71 -17.53 -69.22
C GLY A 530 49.62 -19.02 -69.56
N GLN A 531 49.89 -19.35 -70.83
CA GLN A 531 50.46 -20.62 -71.27
C GLN A 531 51.44 -20.35 -72.43
N ASN A 532 52.73 -20.49 -72.14
CA ASN A 532 53.60 -21.54 -72.71
C ASN A 532 54.94 -21.55 -71.99
#